data_AF-A0A4Y2UBY8-F1
#
_entry.id   AF-A0A4Y2UBY8-F1
#
_cell.length_a   1.000
_cell.length_b   1.000
_cell.length_c   1.000
_cell.angle_alpha   90.00
_cell.angle_beta   90.00
_cell.angle_gamma   90.00
#
_symmetry.space_group_name_H-M   'P 1'
#
loop_
_entity.id
_entity.type
_entity.pdbx_description
1 polymer ?
#
loop_
_entity_poly.entity_id
_entity_poly.type
_entity_poly.pdbx_seq_one_letter_code
_entity_poly.pdbx_strand_id
1 'polypeptide(L)'
;MSNKKAFKALYRTMRDLRNDNRIMGGVIILLSGDFRQILPAISRTTPADELNACLKALELWQYVQRITLTSNIRAHIMGDFSSENFAKQLLSFGEGKLPTKDASR
;
A
#
# COMPACT_ATOMS: atom_id res chain seq x y z
N MET A 1 -4.40 -4.33 -1.91
CA MET A 1 -5.68 -5.05 -2.14
C MET A 1 -6.86 -4.17 -2.58
N SER A 2 -7.04 -2.93 -2.12
CA SER A 2 -8.21 -2.12 -2.56
C SER A 2 -8.04 -1.51 -3.97
N ASN A 3 -9.08 -1.63 -4.80
CA ASN A 3 -9.15 -0.99 -6.11
C ASN A 3 -9.46 0.51 -5.96
N LYS A 4 -8.75 1.37 -6.70
CA LYS A 4 -8.94 2.83 -6.66
C LYS A 4 -10.37 3.28 -6.96
N LYS A 5 -11.13 2.52 -7.74
CA LYS A 5 -12.54 2.81 -8.05
C LYS A 5 -13.40 2.81 -6.79
N ALA A 6 -13.20 1.84 -5.90
CA ALA A 6 -13.92 1.76 -4.62
C ALA A 6 -13.60 2.97 -3.74
N PHE A 7 -12.34 3.39 -3.69
CA PHE A 7 -11.94 4.57 -2.93
C PHE A 7 -12.50 5.88 -3.53
N LYS A 8 -12.56 5.98 -4.87
CA LYS A 8 -13.20 7.11 -5.55
C LYS A 8 -14.71 7.15 -5.29
N ALA A 9 -15.38 6.01 -5.20
CA ALA A 9 -16.78 5.92 -4.82
C ALA A 9 -16.97 6.43 -3.38
N LEU A 10 -16.18 5.92 -2.42
CA LEU A 10 -16.19 6.41 -1.04
C LEU A 10 -16.01 7.93 -0.95
N TYR A 11 -15.03 8.47 -1.69
CA TYR A 11 -14.78 9.91 -1.76
C TYR A 11 -16.00 10.72 -2.21
N ARG A 12 -16.69 10.28 -3.27
CA ARG A 12 -17.91 10.93 -3.77
C ARG A 12 -19.03 10.82 -2.74
N THR A 13 -19.29 9.62 -2.25
CA THR A 13 -20.32 9.35 -1.25
C THR A 13 -20.15 10.18 0.01
N MET A 14 -18.93 10.36 0.51
CA MET A 14 -18.68 11.20 1.69
C MET A 14 -18.99 12.68 1.45
N ARG A 15 -18.69 13.20 0.25
CA ARG A 15 -19.04 14.58 -0.12
C ARG A 15 -20.54 14.78 -0.23
N ASP A 16 -21.22 13.82 -0.88
CA ASP A 16 -22.66 13.86 -1.09
C ASP A 16 -23.43 13.78 0.23
N LEU A 17 -23.08 12.80 1.09
CA LEU A 17 -23.73 12.60 2.39
C LEU A 17 -23.55 13.79 3.34
N ARG A 18 -22.39 14.47 3.27
CA ARG A 18 -22.08 15.60 4.15
C ARG A 18 -22.45 16.95 3.55
N ASN A 19 -22.88 16.97 2.28
CA ASN A 19 -23.07 18.19 1.50
C ASN A 19 -21.84 19.13 1.62
N ASP A 20 -20.63 18.58 1.52
CA ASP A 20 -19.37 19.28 1.72
C ASP A 20 -18.39 18.95 0.60
N ASN A 21 -17.88 19.99 -0.07
CA ASN A 21 -17.01 19.86 -1.22
C ASN A 21 -15.53 19.66 -0.91
N ARG A 22 -15.13 19.71 0.37
CA ARG A 22 -13.76 19.41 0.80
C ARG A 22 -13.41 17.95 0.53
N ILE A 23 -12.12 17.64 0.59
CA ILE A 23 -11.63 16.26 0.41
C ILE A 23 -12.32 15.34 1.43
N MET A 24 -12.90 14.23 0.95
CA MET A 24 -13.67 13.29 1.78
C MET A 24 -14.81 13.94 2.59
N GLY A 25 -15.40 15.03 2.08
CA GLY A 25 -16.44 15.78 2.81
C GLY A 25 -15.92 16.39 4.12
N GLY A 26 -14.62 16.65 4.23
CA GLY A 26 -13.99 17.15 5.45
C GLY A 26 -13.72 16.08 6.52
N VAL A 27 -13.86 14.79 6.20
CA VAL A 27 -13.50 13.68 7.09
C VAL A 27 -12.00 13.40 7.01
N ILE A 28 -11.36 13.21 8.16
CA ILE A 28 -9.99 12.69 8.23
C ILE A 28 -10.03 11.17 8.01
N ILE A 29 -9.28 10.70 7.01
CA ILE A 29 -9.15 9.28 6.68
C ILE A 29 -7.71 8.84 6.95
N LEU A 30 -7.55 7.79 7.76
CA LEU A 30 -6.28 7.11 7.94
C LEU A 30 -6.25 5.87 7.05
N LEU A 31 -5.28 5.82 6.13
CA LEU A 31 -5.00 4.64 5.31
C LEU A 31 -3.83 3.88 5.92
N SER A 32 -3.98 2.57 6.08
CA SER A 32 -2.92 1.68 6.52
C SER A 32 -2.77 0.51 5.55
N GLY A 33 -1.53 0.12 5.29
CA GLY A 33 -1.21 -0.98 4.39
C GLY A 33 0.24 -0.93 3.91
N ASP A 34 0.63 -1.97 3.18
CA ASP A 34 1.96 -2.08 2.59
C ASP A 34 1.85 -2.43 1.09
N PHE A 35 2.35 -1.54 0.23
CA PHE A 35 2.35 -1.74 -1.22
C PHE A 35 3.38 -2.75 -1.70
N ARG A 36 4.31 -3.20 -0.84
CA ARG A 36 5.27 -4.27 -1.13
C ARG A 36 4.69 -5.68 -0.96
N GLN A 37 3.47 -5.79 -0.45
CA GLN A 37 2.82 -7.09 -0.23
C GLN A 37 2.14 -7.60 -1.51
N ILE A 38 0.88 -7.26 -1.72
CA ILE A 38 0.07 -7.81 -2.82
C ILE A 38 -0.70 -6.68 -3.50
N LEU A 39 -0.62 -6.65 -4.83
CA LEU A 39 -1.39 -5.75 -5.69
C LEU A 39 -2.90 -6.08 -5.62
N PRO A 40 -3.80 -5.18 -6.05
CA PRO A 40 -5.21 -5.52 -6.19
C PRO A 40 -5.37 -6.69 -7.17
N ALA A 41 -5.99 -7.79 -6.72
CA ALA A 41 -6.26 -8.94 -7.58
C ALA A 41 -7.43 -8.61 -8.53
N ILE A 42 -7.18 -8.67 -9.85
CA ILE A 42 -8.20 -8.48 -10.88
C ILE A 42 -8.07 -9.63 -11.87
N SER A 43 -9.19 -10.26 -12.22
CA SER A 43 -9.18 -11.41 -13.12
C SER A 43 -8.96 -10.96 -14.56
N ARG A 44 -8.10 -11.67 -15.30
CA ARG A 44 -7.85 -11.48 -16.74
C ARG A 44 -7.34 -10.09 -17.12
N THR A 45 -6.47 -9.51 -16.30
CA THR A 45 -5.89 -8.18 -16.54
C THR A 45 -4.43 -8.21 -16.95
N THR A 46 -3.97 -7.10 -17.54
CA THR A 46 -2.54 -6.88 -17.78
C THR A 46 -1.85 -6.31 -16.54
N PRO A 47 -0.51 -6.37 -16.43
CA PRO A 47 0.22 -5.70 -15.35
C PRO A 47 -0.06 -4.18 -15.28
N ALA A 48 -0.28 -3.53 -16.43
CA ALA A 48 -0.64 -2.12 -16.48
C ALA A 48 -2.01 -1.84 -15.83
N ASP A 49 -2.98 -2.73 -16.02
CA ASP A 49 -4.30 -2.62 -15.39
C ASP A 49 -4.22 -2.80 -13.86
N GLU A 50 -3.39 -3.73 -13.39
CA GLU A 50 -3.16 -3.95 -11.95
C GLU A 50 -2.52 -2.72 -11.28
N LEU A 51 -1.51 -2.13 -11.93
CA LEU A 51 -0.89 -0.87 -11.48
C LEU A 51 -1.91 0.27 -11.51
N ASN A 52 -2.71 0.37 -12.58
CA ASN A 52 -3.74 1.38 -12.70
C ASN A 52 -4.84 1.21 -11.64
N ALA A 53 -5.09 0.00 -11.15
CA ALA A 53 -6.05 -0.25 -10.08
C ALA A 53 -5.54 0.12 -8.68
N CYS A 54 -4.22 0.30 -8.51
CA CYS A 54 -3.64 0.66 -7.23
C CYS A 54 -4.11 2.03 -6.74
N LEU A 55 -4.24 2.20 -5.42
CA LEU A 55 -4.60 3.48 -4.80
C LEU A 55 -3.64 4.62 -5.19
N LYS A 56 -2.35 4.31 -5.39
CA LYS A 56 -1.34 5.28 -5.83
C LYS A 56 -1.63 5.87 -7.22
N ALA A 57 -2.37 5.16 -8.07
CA ALA A 57 -2.77 5.63 -9.39
C ALA A 57 -4.06 6.48 -9.37
N LEU A 58 -4.53 6.87 -8.18
CA LEU A 58 -5.65 7.79 -8.01
C LEU A 58 -5.14 9.24 -7.93
N GLU A 59 -5.75 10.16 -8.65
CA GLU A 59 -5.38 11.59 -8.62
C GLU A 59 -5.41 12.19 -7.20
N LEU A 60 -6.30 11.70 -6.33
CA LEU A 60 -6.40 12.15 -4.94
C LEU A 60 -5.18 11.77 -4.09
N TRP A 61 -4.34 10.84 -4.57
CA TRP A 61 -3.16 10.38 -3.84
C TRP A 61 -2.19 11.52 -3.52
N GLN A 62 -2.16 12.58 -4.33
CA GLN A 62 -1.34 13.77 -4.10
C GLN A 62 -1.67 14.50 -2.77
N TYR A 63 -2.88 14.31 -2.23
CA TYR A 63 -3.31 14.91 -0.98
C TYR A 63 -3.04 14.02 0.24
N VAL A 64 -2.51 12.81 0.04
CA VAL A 64 -2.24 11.87 1.13
C VAL A 64 -0.89 12.19 1.75
N GLN A 65 -0.90 12.51 3.05
CA GLN A 65 0.32 12.59 3.84
C GLN A 65 0.84 11.17 4.14
N ARG A 66 2.10 10.92 3.81
CA ARG A 66 2.75 9.62 4.06
C ARG A 66 3.39 9.60 5.45
N ILE A 67 3.02 8.60 6.24
CA ILE A 67 3.66 8.25 7.51
C ILE A 67 4.15 6.81 7.37
N THR A 68 5.39 6.53 7.78
CA THR A 68 6.01 5.21 7.62
C THR A 68 6.39 4.65 8.98
N LEU A 69 5.92 3.44 9.27
CA LEU A 69 6.40 2.65 10.41
C LEU A 69 7.70 1.96 10.00
N THR A 70 8.73 2.08 10.83
CA THR A 70 10.09 1.58 10.54
C THR A 70 10.46 0.34 11.34
N SER A 71 9.75 0.06 12.44
CA SER A 71 10.03 -1.09 13.30
C SER A 71 9.08 -2.26 13.00
N ASN A 72 9.65 -3.42 12.68
CA ASN A 72 8.90 -4.66 12.51
C ASN A 72 8.73 -5.35 13.87
N ILE A 73 7.77 -4.87 14.66
CA ILE A 73 7.50 -5.40 16.01
C ILE A 73 7.26 -6.92 15.98
N ARG A 74 6.63 -7.46 14.92
CA ARG A 74 6.37 -8.90 14.78
C ARG A 74 7.65 -9.73 14.77
N ALA A 75 8.68 -9.28 14.06
CA ALA A 75 9.97 -9.96 14.03
C ALA A 75 10.66 -9.98 15.41
N HIS A 76 10.34 -9.01 16.28
CA HIS A 76 10.93 -8.83 17.61
C HIS A 76 10.13 -9.48 18.75
N ILE A 77 9.00 -10.16 18.48
CA ILE A 77 8.13 -10.73 19.53
C ILE A 77 8.87 -11.74 20.43
N MET A 78 9.82 -12.51 19.88
CA MET A 78 10.57 -13.52 20.64
C MET A 78 11.87 -12.97 21.28
N GLY A 79 12.24 -11.71 21.03
CA GLY A 79 13.36 -11.04 21.71
C GLY A 79 14.77 -11.52 21.34
N ASP A 80 14.93 -12.43 20.37
CA ASP A 80 16.22 -13.01 20.03
C ASP A 80 17.13 -12.03 19.25
N PHE A 81 18.45 -12.14 19.44
CA PHE A 81 19.44 -11.36 18.68
C PHE A 81 19.33 -11.53 17.15
N SER A 82 18.72 -12.62 16.69
CA SER A 82 18.48 -12.90 15.27
C SER A 82 17.29 -12.11 14.69
N SER A 83 16.39 -11.56 15.52
CA SER A 83 15.18 -10.85 15.11
C SER A 83 15.47 -9.62 14.25
N GLU A 84 16.51 -8.85 14.58
CA GLU A 84 16.87 -7.65 13.82
C GLU A 84 17.43 -8.02 12.43
N ASN A 85 18.25 -9.07 12.36
CA ASN A 85 18.78 -9.57 11.09
C ASN A 85 17.66 -10.10 10.19
N PHE A 86 16.71 -10.85 10.76
CA PHE A 86 15.54 -11.33 10.04
C PHE A 86 14.66 -10.16 9.54
N ALA A 87 14.41 -9.15 10.37
CA ALA A 87 13.66 -7.96 9.97
C ALA A 87 14.32 -7.22 8.78
N LYS A 88 15.66 -7.08 8.81
CA LYS A 88 16.45 -6.49 7.72
C LYS A 88 16.36 -7.33 6.44
N GLN A 89 16.47 -8.66 6.56
CA GLN A 89 16.33 -9.56 5.40
C GLN A 89 14.94 -9.50 4.78
N LEU A 90 13.88 -9.49 5.60
CA LEU A 90 12.50 -9.38 5.13
C LEU A 90 12.24 -8.03 4.44
N LEU A 91 12.83 -6.95 4.95
CA LEU A 91 12.77 -5.64 4.30
C LEU A 91 13.45 -5.66 2.93
N SER A 92 14.67 -6.21 2.85
CA SER A 92 15.40 -6.37 1.58
C SER A 92 14.64 -7.22 0.57
N PHE A 93 13.95 -8.27 1.01
CA PHE A 93 13.05 -9.08 0.18
C PHE A 93 11.90 -8.23 -0.38
N GLY A 94 11.18 -7.49 0.49
CA GLY A 94 10.07 -6.64 0.07
C GLY A 94 10.47 -5.45 -0.82
N GLU A 95 11.73 -5.03 -0.79
CA GLU A 95 12.29 -4.01 -1.68
C GLU A 95 12.86 -4.57 -2.99
N GLY A 96 12.88 -5.90 -3.15
CA GLY A 96 13.47 -6.55 -4.32
C GLY A 96 14.98 -6.39 -4.41
N LYS A 97 15.67 -6.19 -3.28
CA LYS A 97 17.13 -5.95 -3.21
C LYS A 97 17.97 -7.21 -2.98
N LEU A 98 17.32 -8.37 -2.83
CA LEU A 98 18.06 -9.62 -2.66
C LEU A 98 18.72 -10.01 -3.98
N PRO A 99 19.97 -10.51 -3.95
CA PRO A 99 20.65 -10.96 -5.15
C PRO A 99 19.83 -12.07 -5.81
N THR A 100 19.27 -11.77 -6.97
CA THR A 100 18.74 -12.79 -7.87
C THR A 100 19.93 -13.42 -8.55
N LYS A 101 20.04 -14.75 -8.55
CA LYS A 101 20.91 -15.42 -9.53
C LYS A 101 20.41 -14.95 -10.88
N ASP A 102 21.26 -14.28 -11.66
CA ASP A 102 20.92 -13.90 -13.03
C ASP A 102 20.26 -15.10 -13.70
N ALA A 103 19.04 -14.87 -14.20
CA ALA A 103 18.37 -15.84 -15.02
C ALA A 103 19.19 -15.97 -16.30
N SER A 104 20.15 -16.90 -16.28
CA SER A 104 20.75 -17.44 -17.48
C SER A 104 19.63 -18.16 -18.24
N ARG A 105 18.89 -17.42 -19.08
CA ARG A 105 18.18 -17.90 -20.27
C ARG A 105 17.49 -16.75 -21.01
#